data_AF-A0A9P0PG84-F1
#
_entry.id   AF-A0A9P0PG84-F1
#
_cell.length_a   1.000
_cell.length_b   1.000
_cell.length_c   1.000
_cell.angle_alpha   90.00
_cell.angle_beta   90.00
_cell.angle_gamma   90.00
#
_symmetry.space_group_name_H-M   'P 1'
#
loop_
_entity.id
_entity.type
_entity.pdbx_description
1 polymer ?
#
loop_
_entity_poly.entity_id
_entity_poly.type
_entity_poly.pdbx_seq_one_letter_code
_entity_poly.pdbx_strand_id
1 'polypeptide(L)' 'MCETRWTERHDSVLQLDSKFEKIVEVLNIISNWKDREASSKAECLKTAITSTQLIVSLKCLCDILALTVNLTGK' A
#
# COMPACT_ATOMS: atom_id res chain seq x y z
N MET A 1 0.60 23.69 6.62
CA MET A 1 0.27 22.25 6.50
C MET A 1 0.24 21.71 7.92
N CYS A 2 -0.85 21.11 8.39
CA CYS A 2 -0.83 20.50 9.74
C CYS A 2 0.14 19.32 9.72
N GLU A 3 1.24 19.41 10.48
CA GLU A 3 2.33 18.43 10.50
C GLU A 3 1.81 17.01 10.77
N THR A 4 0.87 16.86 11.72
CA THR A 4 0.27 15.57 12.09
C THR A 4 -0.34 14.82 10.90
N ARG A 5 -1.08 15.51 10.04
CA ARG A 5 -1.80 14.89 8.91
C ARG A 5 -0.89 14.41 7.77
N TRP A 6 0.27 15.05 7.62
CA TRP A 6 1.24 14.72 6.57
C TRP A 6 2.17 13.60 7.04
N THR A 7 2.62 13.67 8.29
CA THR A 7 3.42 12.60 8.91
C THR A 7 2.62 11.29 8.97
N GLU A 8 1.35 11.33 9.34
CA GLU A 8 0.48 10.14 9.33
C GLU A 8 0.33 9.51 7.95
N ARG A 9 0.19 10.33 6.90
CA ARG A 9 0.08 9.84 5.52
C ARG A 9 1.39 9.26 5.02
N HIS A 10 2.49 9.94 5.31
CA HIS A 10 3.84 9.48 4.98
C HIS A 10 4.10 8.11 5.61
N ASP A 11 3.85 7.98 6.91
CA ASP A 11 4.02 6.72 7.64
C ASP A 11 3.10 5.63 7.09
N SER A 12 1.84 5.97 6.78
CA SER A 12 0.90 5.02 6.17
C SER A 12 1.38 4.47 4.82
N VAL A 13 2.01 5.30 3.99
CA VAL A 13 2.55 4.88 2.68
C VAL A 13 3.75 3.95 2.86
N LEU A 14 4.67 4.27 3.79
CA LEU A 14 5.80 3.39 4.10
C LEU A 14 5.37 2.07 4.74
N GLN A 15 4.35 2.11 5.60
CA GLN A 15 3.73 0.91 6.16
C GLN A 15 3.07 0.06 5.07
N LEU A 16 2.45 0.68 4.07
CA LEU A 16 1.87 -0.04 2.94
C LEU A 16 2.96 -0.72 2.10
N ASP A 17 4.05 -0.02 1.76
CA ASP A 17 5.18 -0.58 1.02
C ASP A 17 5.81 -1.77 1.76
N SER A 18 6.11 -1.60 3.05
CA SER A 18 6.71 -2.65 3.88
C SER A 18 5.81 -3.88 4.11
N LYS A 19 4.48 -3.72 4.03
CA LYS A 19 3.50 -4.81 4.21
C LYS A 19 2.92 -5.31 2.88
N PHE A 20 3.32 -4.73 1.74
CA PHE A 20 2.65 -4.95 0.46
C PHE A 20 2.59 -6.42 0.08
N GLU A 21 3.74 -7.12 0.14
CA GLU A 21 3.82 -8.55 -0.16
C GLU A 21 2.87 -9.37 0.74
N LYS A 22 2.83 -9.04 2.04
CA LYS A 22 1.97 -9.76 2.99
C LYS A 22 0.49 -9.50 2.73
N ILE A 23 0.12 -8.28 2.33
CA ILE A 23 -1.25 -7.92 1.95
C ILE A 23 -1.67 -8.74 0.72
N VAL A 24 -0.81 -8.82 -0.30
CA VAL A 24 -1.07 -9.61 -1.52
C VAL A 24 -1.21 -11.10 -1.18
N GLU A 25 -0.34 -11.64 -0.32
CA GLU A 25 -0.41 -13.03 0.14
C GLU A 25 -1.74 -13.32 0.84
N VAL A 26 -2.16 -12.47 1.78
CA VAL A 26 -3.42 -12.64 2.52
C VAL A 26 -4.62 -12.53 1.60
N LEU A 27 -4.62 -11.58 0.65
CA LEU A 27 -5.71 -11.46 -0.33
C LEU A 27 -5.80 -12.69 -1.23
N ASN A 28 -4.66 -13.30 -1.58
CA ASN A 28 -4.64 -14.56 -2.31
C ASN A 28 -5.19 -15.73 -1.47
N ILE A 29 -4.94 -15.76 -0.16
CA ILE A 29 -5.54 -16.76 0.72
C ILE A 29 -7.06 -16.57 0.79
N ILE A 30 -7.53 -15.34 1.01
CA ILE A 30 -8.96 -15.02 1.12
C ILE A 30 -9.69 -15.30 -0.20
N SER A 31 -9.05 -15.06 -1.35
CA SER A 31 -9.67 -15.35 -2.64
C SER A 31 -9.95 -16.83 -2.89
N ASN A 32 -9.35 -17.73 -2.10
CA ASN A 32 -9.62 -19.17 -2.13
C ASN A 32 -10.66 -19.64 -1.09
N TRP A 33 -11.25 -18.73 -0.31
CA TRP A 33 -12.27 -19.08 0.67
C TRP A 33 -13.58 -19.54 0.01
N LYS A 34 -14.34 -20.38 0.73
CA LYS A 34 -15.67 -20.83 0.28
C LYS A 34 -16.71 -19.71 0.26
N ASP A 35 -16.54 -18.70 1.09
CA ASP A 35 -17.35 -17.49 1.08
C ASP A 35 -17.10 -16.72 -0.23
N ARG A 36 -18.08 -16.79 -1.14
CA ARG A 36 -17.98 -16.16 -2.46
C ARG A 36 -17.88 -14.64 -2.40
N GLU A 37 -18.54 -14.00 -1.43
CA GLU A 37 -18.51 -12.54 -1.32
C GLU A 37 -17.13 -12.07 -0.87
N ALA A 38 -16.59 -12.70 0.18
CA ALA A 38 -15.24 -12.41 0.67
C ALA A 38 -14.19 -12.73 -0.40
N SER A 39 -14.27 -13.91 -1.02
CA SER A 39 -13.35 -14.35 -2.08
C SER A 39 -13.34 -13.39 -3.28
N SER A 40 -14.52 -13.02 -3.79
CA SER A 40 -14.63 -12.13 -4.95
C SER A 40 -14.08 -10.74 -4.64
N LYS A 41 -14.39 -10.17 -3.48
CA LYS A 41 -13.85 -8.86 -3.07
C LYS A 41 -12.34 -8.90 -2.90
N ALA A 42 -11.80 -9.98 -2.33
CA ALA A 42 -10.36 -10.15 -2.18
C ALA A 42 -9.65 -10.26 -3.53
N GLU A 43 -10.22 -11.00 -4.49
CA GLU A 43 -9.63 -11.12 -5.84
C GLU A 43 -9.67 -9.79 -6.60
N CYS A 44 -10.80 -9.05 -6.51
CA CYS A 44 -10.90 -7.72 -7.10
C CYS A 44 -9.87 -6.77 -6.50
N LEU A 45 -9.73 -6.74 -5.18
CA LEU A 45 -8.76 -5.88 -4.51
C LEU A 45 -7.33 -6.29 -4.85
N LYS A 46 -7.01 -7.60 -4.82
CA LYS A 46 -5.70 -8.15 -5.21
C LYS A 46 -5.32 -7.66 -6.61
N THR A 47 -6.22 -7.84 -7.58
CA THR A 47 -6.01 -7.42 -8.97
C THR A 47 -5.75 -5.91 -9.09
N ALA A 48 -6.51 -5.10 -8.37
CA ALA A 48 -6.36 -3.65 -8.39
C ALA A 48 -5.00 -3.21 -7.81
N ILE A 49 -4.61 -3.76 -6.64
CA ILE A 49 -3.37 -3.36 -5.98
C ILE A 49 -2.12 -3.93 -6.65
N THR A 50 -2.22 -5.08 -7.32
CA THR A 50 -1.11 -5.66 -8.09
C THR A 50 -1.04 -5.11 -9.52
N SER A 51 -1.85 -4.10 -9.87
CA SER A 51 -1.71 -3.45 -11.17
C SER A 51 -0.36 -2.76 -11.26
N THR A 52 0.32 -2.90 -12.41
CA THR A 52 1.64 -2.31 -12.64
C THR A 52 1.65 -0.80 -12.39
N GLN A 53 0.56 -0.13 -12.79
CA GLN A 53 0.42 1.31 -12.57
C GLN A 53 0.44 1.66 -11.08
N LEU A 54 -0.26 0.91 -10.22
CA LEU A 54 -0.30 1.17 -8.79
C LEU A 54 1.04 0.84 -8.12
N ILE A 55 1.68 -0.28 -8.48
CA ILE A 55 2.99 -0.68 -7.95
C ILE A 55 4.05 0.38 -8.26
N VAL A 56 4.16 0.79 -9.52
CA VAL A 56 5.14 1.81 -9.92
C VAL A 56 4.85 3.15 -9.24
N SER A 57 3.57 3.55 -9.19
CA SER A 57 3.16 4.80 -8.53
C SER A 57 3.48 4.79 -7.04
N LEU A 58 3.23 3.67 -6.34
CA LEU A 58 3.56 3.50 -4.93
C LEU A 58 5.08 3.61 -4.71
N LYS A 59 5.89 2.97 -5.56
CA LYS A 59 7.35 3.02 -5.41
C LYS A 59 7.91 4.41 -5.63
N CYS A 60 7.50 5.09 -6.71
CA CYS A 60 7.88 6.48 -6.96
C CYS A 60 7.46 7.41 -5.83
N LEU A 61 6.26 7.20 -5.25
CA LEU A 61 5.81 7.98 -4.10
C LEU A 61 6.69 7.74 -2.88
N CYS A 62 7.04 6.49 -2.57
CA CYS A 62 7.96 6.16 -1.46
C CYS A 62 9.32 6.84 -1.64
N ASP A 63 9.87 6.83 -2.85
CA ASP A 63 11.16 7.46 -3.15
C ASP A 63 11.11 8.99 -2.93
N ILE A 64 10.06 9.65 -3.43
CA ILE A 64 9.85 11.09 -3.19
C ILE A 64 9.71 11.38 -1.69
N LEU A 65 8.92 10.57 -0.99
CA LEU A 65 8.69 10.73 0.45
C LEU A 65 9.98 10.54 1.26
N ALA A 66 10.82 9.58 0.89
CA ALA A 66 12.14 9.36 1.50
C ALA A 66 13.06 10.58 1.32
N LEU A 67 13.04 11.22 0.15
CA LEU A 67 13.80 12.46 -0.10
C LEU A 67 13.27 13.62 0.75
N THR A 68 11.95 13.75 0.91
CA THR A 68 11.35 14.84 1.71
C THR A 68 11.56 14.70 3.21
N VAL A 69 11.64 13.48 3.76
CA VAL A 69 11.96 13.26 5.18
C VAL A 69 13.37 13.73 5.49
N ASN A 70 14.33 13.45 4.61
CA ASN A 70 15.71 13.90 4.78
C ASN A 70 15.85 15.43 4.73
N LEU A 71 14.91 16.15 4.12
CA LEU A 71 14.87 17.62 4.10
C LEU A 71 14.22 18.23 5.34
N THR A 72 13.46 17.44 6.11
CA THR A 72 12.79 17.87 7.34
C THR A 72 13.64 17.54 8.59
N GLY A 73 14.74 16.79 8.42
CA GLY A 73 15.76 16.56 9.43
C GLY A 73 16.69 17.76 9.58
N LYS A 74 16.41 18.59 10.59
CA LYS A 74 17.34 19.55 11.17
C LYS A 74 17.53 19.22 12.64
#